data_AF-A0A450WTC9-F1
#
_entry.id   AF-A0A450WTC9-F1
#
_cell.length_a   1.000
_cell.length_b   1.000
_cell.length_c   1.000
_cell.angle_alpha   90.00
_cell.angle_beta   90.00
_cell.angle_gamma   90.00
#
_symmetry.space_group_name_H-M   'P 1'
#
loop_
_entity.id
_entity.type
_entity.pdbx_description
1 polymer ?
#
loop_
_entity_poly.entity_id
_entity_poly.type
_entity_poly.pdbx_seq_one_letter_code
_entity_poly.pdbx_strand_id
1 'polypeptide(L)'
;MKSPLTRITRFALCLALIVTATQSAHAEELVGSIPGQLSVQQGAAVYSIPIEVPPGVAGMQPDLAITYNSNGGNGLLGVGFSLSGLSVITRCGQTIAQDGRKGGVYYDARDRFCLDGQRLIAISGSDGGNGTEYRAEIDGYSKIVSHGQQGSGPAWWRVQTKSGQVMEFGNTADSRIEAQGKSTVRLWAVSRIEDTVGNGIDFRYHEDNGNGEYYPMRITYAGNSVEFEYGQRQDMSSIYQVGGRIRIAKRLTTLLVQSNNVSQWNYLINYVDDDEKRYKTRLKKVERCDAKGKCTNPIQISWVSEEFGGSTPSRWLHYGSNNAWHRPRNGGGGSDYVSLIDMNGDELPDHVYDLHPQTGAKGMWVAINTGKDFKSPARWLYYGGNNAWHRPRNGGGGSDYVSLIDMNGDGLPDHVYDLHPQTGAKGMWVAINTGEGFNSPTRWLYYGSNNARHRPRNGGGGSDYVSLIDMNGDGLPDHVYDLHPQTGAKGMWVAINTGEGFNSPTRWLYYGSNNAWHRPRNGGGGSDYVSLIDMNGDGLPDHIYDLHPQTGAKGMWVAINTGEGFNSPTR
;
A
#
# COMPACT_ATOMS: atom_id res chain seq x y z
N MET A 1 -40.02 -34.80 105.30
CA MET A 1 -40.30 -36.12 104.70
C MET A 1 -41.68 -36.09 104.07
N LYS A 2 -41.78 -35.98 102.74
CA LYS A 2 -43.05 -36.12 102.00
C LYS A 2 -42.77 -36.80 100.65
N SER A 3 -43.54 -37.85 100.39
CA SER A 3 -43.78 -38.52 99.11
C SER A 3 -45.17 -38.07 98.56
N PRO A 4 -45.76 -38.66 97.49
CA PRO A 4 -45.56 -38.32 96.07
C PRO A 4 -46.91 -38.09 95.29
N LEU A 5 -46.87 -38.20 93.94
CA LEU A 5 -47.95 -38.16 92.91
C LEU A 5 -48.38 -36.75 92.42
N THR A 6 -48.57 -36.42 91.14
CA THR A 6 -49.37 -37.08 90.09
C THR A 6 -49.04 -36.55 88.66
N ARG A 7 -49.38 -37.35 87.64
CA ARG A 7 -49.26 -37.23 86.16
C ARG A 7 -49.73 -35.89 85.52
N ILE A 8 -49.20 -35.56 84.33
CA ILE A 8 -49.95 -35.54 83.04
C ILE A 8 -48.99 -35.40 81.84
N THR A 9 -49.22 -36.29 80.87
CA THR A 9 -48.65 -36.46 79.52
C THR A 9 -49.11 -35.38 78.53
N ARG A 10 -48.24 -34.93 77.62
CA ARG A 10 -48.62 -34.46 76.28
C ARG A 10 -47.66 -35.03 75.23
N PHE A 11 -48.23 -35.83 74.33
CA PHE A 11 -47.61 -36.35 73.11
C PHE A 11 -47.71 -35.27 72.03
N ALA A 12 -46.62 -34.98 71.32
CA ALA A 12 -46.64 -34.30 70.04
C ALA A 12 -45.72 -35.05 69.07
N LEU A 13 -46.32 -35.49 67.97
CA LEU A 13 -45.77 -36.28 66.88
C LEU A 13 -44.94 -35.36 65.96
N CYS A 14 -43.65 -35.62 65.77
CA CYS A 14 -42.85 -34.98 64.72
C CYS A 14 -42.46 -36.02 63.67
N LEU A 15 -43.06 -35.87 62.49
CA LEU A 15 -42.78 -36.61 61.26
C LEU A 15 -41.52 -36.01 60.62
N ALA A 16 -40.43 -36.77 60.52
CA ALA A 16 -39.19 -36.31 59.89
C ALA A 16 -39.29 -36.46 58.36
N LEU A 17 -39.31 -35.33 57.65
CA LEU A 17 -39.23 -35.26 56.19
C LEU A 17 -37.75 -35.32 55.78
N ILE A 18 -37.32 -36.41 55.14
CA ILE A 18 -35.98 -36.50 54.54
C ILE A 18 -36.04 -35.79 53.18
N VAL A 19 -35.50 -34.58 53.12
CA VAL A 19 -35.27 -33.86 51.87
C VAL A 19 -33.93 -34.33 51.30
N THR A 20 -33.97 -35.08 50.20
CA THR A 20 -32.80 -35.36 49.37
C THR A 20 -32.44 -34.10 48.59
N ALA A 21 -31.38 -33.41 49.01
CA ALA A 21 -30.80 -32.32 48.24
C ALA A 21 -30.12 -32.88 46.98
N THR A 22 -30.72 -32.67 45.82
CA THR A 22 -30.03 -32.83 44.53
C THR A 22 -29.02 -31.70 44.39
N GLN A 23 -27.73 -31.99 44.55
CA GLN A 23 -26.68 -31.06 44.14
C GLN A 23 -26.77 -30.91 42.62
N SER A 24 -27.24 -29.75 42.16
CA SER A 24 -26.94 -29.32 40.78
C SER A 24 -25.44 -29.09 40.72
N ALA A 25 -24.74 -29.92 39.96
CA ALA A 25 -23.37 -29.65 39.58
C ALA A 25 -23.37 -28.35 38.77
N HIS A 26 -22.89 -27.26 39.36
CA HIS A 26 -22.59 -26.06 38.60
C HIS A 26 -21.55 -26.43 37.54
N ALA A 27 -21.89 -26.22 36.27
CA ALA A 27 -20.92 -26.24 35.20
C ALA A 27 -19.86 -25.20 35.55
N GLU A 28 -18.65 -25.67 35.84
CA GLU A 28 -17.50 -24.80 36.02
C GLU A 28 -17.41 -23.95 34.74
N GLU A 29 -17.44 -22.61 34.80
CA GLU A 29 -17.19 -21.70 33.67
C GLU A 29 -15.68 -21.39 33.57
N LEU A 30 -15.18 -21.03 32.39
CA LEU A 30 -13.76 -20.73 32.21
C LEU A 30 -13.66 -19.25 32.57
N VAL A 31 -13.36 -18.97 33.84
CA VAL A 31 -13.40 -17.60 34.36
C VAL A 31 -12.20 -16.82 33.80
N GLY A 32 -12.45 -15.80 32.97
CA GLY A 32 -11.41 -14.90 32.46
C GLY A 32 -11.72 -14.34 31.06
N SER A 33 -10.99 -13.28 30.69
CA SER A 33 -10.94 -12.73 29.33
C SER A 33 -9.56 -13.01 28.73
N ILE A 34 -9.48 -13.10 27.40
CA ILE A 34 -8.18 -13.09 26.72
C ILE A 34 -7.50 -11.75 27.05
N PRO A 35 -6.24 -11.73 27.51
CA PRO A 35 -5.53 -10.47 27.73
C PRO A 35 -5.43 -9.72 26.41
N GLY A 36 -5.50 -8.39 26.46
CA GLY A 36 -5.32 -7.56 25.28
C GLY A 36 -4.71 -6.22 25.66
N GLN A 37 -3.87 -5.69 24.79
CA GLN A 37 -3.16 -4.43 25.04
C GLN A 37 -3.49 -3.41 23.95
N LEU A 38 -4.05 -2.27 24.37
CA LEU A 38 -4.22 -1.10 23.52
C LEU A 38 -2.98 -0.20 23.63
N SER A 39 -2.50 0.30 22.50
CA SER A 39 -1.46 1.31 22.41
C SER A 39 -1.72 2.23 21.23
N VAL A 40 -1.02 3.36 21.19
CA VAL A 40 -0.99 4.26 20.03
C VAL A 40 0.44 4.30 19.52
N GLN A 41 0.62 4.03 18.22
CA GLN A 41 1.93 4.04 17.57
C GLN A 41 1.83 4.86 16.31
N GLN A 42 2.61 5.95 16.23
CA GLN A 42 2.61 6.87 15.08
C GLN A 42 1.20 7.35 14.69
N GLY A 43 0.37 7.67 15.68
CA GLY A 43 -1.02 8.11 15.48
C GLY A 43 -2.03 6.99 15.17
N ALA A 44 -1.57 5.76 14.89
CA ALA A 44 -2.45 4.62 14.68
C ALA A 44 -2.86 3.97 16.00
N ALA A 45 -4.13 3.58 16.09
CA ALA A 45 -4.61 2.73 17.19
C ALA A 45 -4.11 1.29 16.96
N VAL A 46 -3.40 0.73 17.93
CA VAL A 46 -2.84 -0.62 17.88
C VAL A 46 -3.40 -1.45 19.02
N TYR A 47 -3.95 -2.62 18.72
CA TYR A 47 -4.47 -3.55 19.72
C TYR A 47 -3.85 -4.93 19.54
N SER A 48 -3.32 -5.54 20.58
CA SER A 48 -2.68 -6.88 20.50
C SER A 48 -3.42 -7.89 21.37
N ILE A 49 -3.72 -9.05 20.80
CA ILE A 49 -4.34 -10.22 21.44
C ILE A 49 -3.33 -11.37 21.36
N PRO A 50 -2.50 -11.61 22.40
CA PRO A 50 -1.51 -12.68 22.39
C PRO A 50 -2.17 -14.06 22.34
N ILE A 51 -1.54 -14.96 21.58
CA ILE A 51 -1.89 -16.37 21.51
C ILE A 51 -1.03 -17.10 22.53
N GLU A 52 -1.68 -17.66 23.54
CA GLU A 52 -1.01 -18.43 24.58
C GLU A 52 -0.60 -19.79 24.02
N VAL A 53 0.70 -20.07 24.07
CA VAL A 53 1.28 -21.33 23.61
C VAL A 53 2.02 -22.01 24.76
N PRO A 54 2.01 -23.37 24.83
CA PRO A 54 2.80 -24.10 25.82
C PRO A 54 4.29 -23.73 25.75
N PRO A 55 5.00 -23.74 26.89
CA PRO A 55 6.41 -23.40 26.89
C PRO A 55 7.25 -24.40 26.08
N GLY A 56 8.24 -23.87 25.37
CA GLY A 56 9.25 -24.65 24.68
C GLY A 56 10.47 -24.96 25.55
N VAL A 57 11.36 -25.83 25.06
CA VAL A 57 12.63 -26.13 25.75
C VAL A 57 13.46 -24.84 25.82
N ALA A 58 13.97 -24.52 27.00
CA ALA A 58 14.75 -23.31 27.27
C ALA A 58 14.06 -21.99 26.84
N GLY A 59 12.72 -21.97 26.77
CA GLY A 59 11.95 -20.79 26.34
C GLY A 59 11.84 -20.63 24.82
N MET A 60 12.31 -21.59 24.02
CA MET A 60 12.15 -21.59 22.56
C MET A 60 10.71 -21.94 22.16
N GLN A 61 9.86 -20.93 22.12
CA GLN A 61 8.45 -20.99 21.73
C GLN A 61 8.10 -19.85 20.75
N PRO A 62 7.08 -20.01 19.91
CA PRO A 62 6.63 -18.93 19.04
C PRO A 62 5.95 -17.82 19.86
N ASP A 63 6.15 -16.57 19.44
CA ASP A 63 5.48 -15.39 20.01
C ASP A 63 4.45 -14.85 19.02
N LEU A 64 3.21 -15.35 19.12
CA LEU A 64 2.13 -15.05 18.18
C LEU A 64 1.09 -14.14 18.81
N ALA A 65 0.53 -13.21 18.03
CA ALA A 65 -0.61 -12.41 18.45
C ALA A 65 -1.51 -12.04 17.26
N ILE A 66 -2.80 -11.85 17.51
CA ILE A 66 -3.70 -11.16 16.59
C ILE A 66 -3.55 -9.67 16.88
N THR A 67 -3.08 -8.90 15.90
CA THR A 67 -2.82 -7.47 16.04
C THR A 67 -3.74 -6.65 15.16
N TYR A 68 -4.35 -5.63 15.73
CA TYR A 68 -5.04 -4.56 15.01
C TYR A 68 -4.10 -3.37 14.84
N ASN A 69 -4.12 -2.74 13.68
CA ASN A 69 -3.57 -1.42 13.41
C ASN A 69 -4.60 -0.65 12.58
N SER A 70 -4.97 0.57 12.98
CA SER A 70 -5.97 1.38 12.25
C SER A 70 -5.56 1.76 10.83
N ASN A 71 -4.25 1.74 10.52
CA ASN A 71 -3.71 1.94 9.17
C ASN A 71 -3.50 0.61 8.42
N GLY A 72 -3.83 -0.52 9.05
CA GLY A 72 -3.67 -1.85 8.48
C GLY A 72 -4.64 -2.11 7.34
N GLY A 73 -4.12 -2.68 6.25
CA GLY A 73 -4.93 -3.09 5.10
C GLY A 73 -5.80 -4.32 5.37
N ASN A 74 -6.39 -4.87 4.29
CA ASN A 74 -7.17 -6.11 4.37
C ASN A 74 -6.25 -7.33 4.24
N GLY A 75 -6.30 -8.26 5.20
CA GLY A 75 -5.48 -9.47 5.21
C GLY A 75 -6.24 -10.74 5.58
N LEU A 76 -5.51 -11.75 6.09
CA LEU A 76 -6.05 -13.04 6.54
C LEU A 76 -7.07 -12.91 7.69
N LEU A 77 -7.08 -11.78 8.40
CA LEU A 77 -7.98 -11.53 9.53
C LEU A 77 -8.95 -10.36 9.26
N GLY A 78 -9.05 -9.91 8.01
CA GLY A 78 -9.86 -8.76 7.62
C GLY A 78 -9.09 -7.43 7.65
N VAL A 79 -9.82 -6.32 7.47
CA VAL A 79 -9.24 -4.96 7.48
C VAL A 79 -8.70 -4.61 8.85
N GLY A 80 -7.48 -4.06 8.89
CA GLY A 80 -6.80 -3.60 10.11
C GLY A 80 -6.21 -4.71 10.97
N PHE A 81 -6.66 -5.97 10.82
CA PHE A 81 -6.18 -7.10 11.60
C PHE A 81 -5.18 -7.97 10.84
N SER A 82 -4.12 -8.36 11.54
CA SER A 82 -3.07 -9.27 11.06
C SER A 82 -2.65 -10.24 12.15
N LEU A 83 -1.85 -11.24 11.77
CA LEU A 83 -1.20 -12.17 12.70
C LEU A 83 0.28 -11.75 12.80
N SER A 84 0.76 -11.45 14.00
CA SER A 84 2.16 -11.16 14.28
C SER A 84 2.93 -12.42 14.70
N GLY A 85 4.26 -12.33 14.74
CA GLY A 85 5.14 -13.44 15.09
C GLY A 85 5.60 -14.30 13.90
N LEU A 86 5.27 -13.87 12.68
CA LEU A 86 5.68 -14.50 11.43
C LEU A 86 6.58 -13.53 10.65
N SER A 87 7.86 -13.56 10.96
CA SER A 87 8.85 -12.69 10.32
C SER A 87 9.04 -13.05 8.85
N VAL A 88 9.30 -12.03 8.03
CA VAL A 88 9.51 -12.17 6.58
C VAL A 88 10.64 -11.28 6.10
N ILE A 89 11.37 -11.76 5.10
CA ILE A 89 12.18 -10.90 4.24
C ILE A 89 11.37 -10.65 2.97
N THR A 90 11.24 -9.39 2.57
CA THR A 90 10.54 -8.98 1.35
C THR A 90 11.47 -8.20 0.44
N ARG A 91 11.07 -8.10 -0.83
CA ARG A 91 11.61 -7.06 -1.71
C ARG A 91 10.98 -5.71 -1.35
N CYS A 92 11.79 -4.66 -1.40
CA CYS A 92 11.38 -3.27 -1.22
C CYS A 92 12.02 -2.39 -2.29
N GLY A 93 11.44 -1.22 -2.51
CA GLY A 93 11.88 -0.26 -3.51
C GLY A 93 13.17 0.47 -3.13
N GLN A 94 13.74 1.16 -4.11
CA GLN A 94 14.83 2.11 -3.91
C GLN A 94 14.28 3.46 -3.46
N THR A 95 15.01 4.17 -2.61
CA THR A 95 14.65 5.54 -2.21
C THR A 95 15.74 6.52 -2.61
N ILE A 96 15.37 7.79 -2.82
CA ILE A 96 16.35 8.84 -3.12
C ILE A 96 17.38 8.96 -1.98
N ALA A 97 16.93 8.86 -0.72
CA ALA A 97 17.79 8.99 0.45
C ALA A 97 18.87 7.90 0.55
N GLN A 98 18.54 6.65 0.20
CA GLN A 98 19.44 5.51 0.37
C GLN A 98 20.16 5.11 -0.92
N ASP A 99 19.52 5.30 -2.07
CA ASP A 99 19.96 4.78 -3.36
C ASP A 99 20.25 5.89 -4.39
N GLY A 100 19.99 7.16 -4.07
CA GLY A 100 20.16 8.30 -4.99
C GLY A 100 19.13 8.36 -6.11
N ARG A 101 18.12 7.48 -6.10
CA ARG A 101 17.02 7.43 -7.05
C ARG A 101 15.80 6.74 -6.43
N LYS A 102 14.61 7.12 -6.88
CA LYS A 102 13.35 6.44 -6.54
C LYS A 102 13.17 5.22 -7.45
N GLY A 103 12.60 4.15 -6.92
CA GLY A 103 12.27 2.96 -7.73
C GLY A 103 11.42 1.97 -6.97
N GLY A 104 10.52 1.28 -7.67
CA GLY A 104 9.67 0.23 -7.12
C GLY A 104 10.38 -1.12 -6.93
N VAL A 105 9.58 -2.18 -6.81
CA VAL A 105 10.03 -3.57 -6.93
C VAL A 105 9.80 -4.01 -8.36
N TYR A 106 10.84 -4.48 -9.04
CA TYR A 106 10.87 -4.85 -10.46
C TYR A 106 11.07 -6.36 -10.69
N TYR A 107 11.39 -7.13 -9.65
CA TYR A 107 11.84 -8.53 -9.73
C TYR A 107 13.15 -8.74 -10.49
N ASP A 108 14.07 -7.79 -10.39
CA ASP A 108 15.41 -7.85 -10.97
C ASP A 108 16.50 -7.39 -9.97
N ALA A 109 17.70 -7.08 -10.48
CA ALA A 109 18.86 -6.67 -9.67
C ALA A 109 18.76 -5.23 -9.11
N ARG A 110 17.75 -4.45 -9.50
CA ARG A 110 17.47 -3.11 -8.92
C ARG A 110 16.78 -3.21 -7.57
N ASP A 111 16.11 -4.32 -7.30
CA ASP A 111 15.37 -4.51 -6.08
C ASP A 111 16.26 -4.50 -4.85
N ARG A 112 15.64 -4.14 -3.74
CA ARG A 112 16.23 -4.09 -2.42
C ARG A 112 15.51 -5.04 -1.50
N PHE A 113 16.13 -5.37 -0.38
CA PHE A 113 15.58 -6.33 0.57
C PHE A 113 15.31 -5.66 1.91
N CYS A 114 14.21 -6.08 2.55
CA CYS A 114 13.77 -5.56 3.82
C CYS A 114 13.39 -6.73 4.74
N LEU A 115 13.93 -6.75 5.96
CA LEU A 115 13.55 -7.69 7.01
C LEU A 115 12.47 -7.03 7.87
N ASP A 116 11.26 -7.57 7.86
CA ASP A 116 10.10 -7.00 8.56
C ASP A 116 9.89 -5.50 8.27
N GLY A 117 10.13 -5.11 7.01
CA GLY A 117 10.03 -3.72 6.53
C GLY A 117 11.29 -2.87 6.74
N GLN A 118 12.27 -3.34 7.51
CA GLN A 118 13.52 -2.62 7.72
C GLN A 118 14.54 -2.92 6.61
N ARG A 119 15.07 -1.87 5.99
CA ARG A 119 16.03 -1.96 4.88
C ARG A 119 17.29 -2.75 5.25
N LEU A 120 17.68 -3.68 4.38
CA LEU A 120 18.94 -4.43 4.46
C LEU A 120 20.01 -3.83 3.56
N ILE A 121 21.16 -3.50 4.13
CA ILE A 121 22.30 -2.90 3.44
C ILE A 121 23.38 -3.97 3.25
N ALA A 122 23.73 -4.25 1.99
CA ALA A 122 24.83 -5.14 1.66
C ALA A 122 26.16 -4.51 2.11
N ILE A 123 26.89 -5.20 2.97
CA ILE A 123 28.20 -4.76 3.49
C ILE A 123 29.37 -5.57 2.92
N SER A 124 29.09 -6.73 2.31
CA SER A 124 30.07 -7.56 1.62
C SER A 124 29.38 -8.45 0.59
N GLY A 125 29.91 -8.52 -0.65
CA GLY A 125 29.27 -9.20 -1.78
C GLY A 125 28.36 -8.28 -2.61
N SER A 126 27.70 -8.85 -3.61
CA SER A 126 26.75 -8.14 -4.48
C SER A 126 25.35 -8.16 -3.86
N ASP A 127 24.65 -7.02 -3.83
CA ASP A 127 23.25 -7.00 -3.41
C ASP A 127 22.42 -8.01 -4.22
N GLY A 128 21.58 -8.79 -3.54
CA GLY A 128 20.82 -9.93 -4.05
C GLY A 128 21.62 -11.18 -4.45
N GLY A 129 22.96 -11.16 -4.34
CA GLY A 129 23.83 -12.26 -4.73
C GLY A 129 23.97 -13.36 -3.67
N ASN A 130 24.49 -14.52 -4.05
CA ASN A 130 24.79 -15.61 -3.13
C ASN A 130 26.00 -15.28 -2.22
N GLY A 131 25.87 -15.53 -0.91
CA GLY A 131 26.91 -15.30 0.07
C GLY A 131 27.12 -13.84 0.47
N THR A 132 26.22 -12.95 0.06
CA THR A 132 26.28 -11.53 0.42
C THR A 132 25.88 -11.35 1.87
N GLU A 133 26.68 -10.58 2.60
CA GLU A 133 26.45 -10.23 3.99
C GLU A 133 25.78 -8.86 4.09
N TYR A 134 24.76 -8.76 4.93
CA TYR A 134 23.94 -7.58 5.14
C TYR A 134 23.91 -7.17 6.60
N ARG A 135 23.56 -5.90 6.82
CA ARG A 135 23.07 -5.37 8.09
C ARG A 135 21.73 -4.69 7.87
N ALA A 136 20.90 -4.65 8.89
CA ALA A 136 19.72 -3.82 8.85
C ALA A 136 20.14 -2.35 9.02
N GLU A 137 19.46 -1.41 8.37
CA GLU A 137 19.86 0.00 8.32
C GLU A 137 19.96 0.63 9.73
N ILE A 138 18.94 0.42 10.56
CA ILE A 138 19.02 0.61 12.01
C ILE A 138 19.66 -0.63 12.63
N ASP A 139 20.99 -0.63 12.76
CA ASP A 139 21.73 -1.85 13.09
C ASP A 139 21.40 -2.41 14.49
N GLY A 140 20.84 -3.62 14.49
CA GLY A 140 20.56 -4.42 15.69
C GLY A 140 21.68 -5.42 16.04
N TYR A 141 22.83 -5.36 15.37
CA TYR A 141 23.95 -6.31 15.45
C TYR A 141 23.63 -7.73 14.96
N SER A 142 22.56 -7.89 14.17
CA SER A 142 22.25 -9.15 13.52
C SER A 142 23.13 -9.34 12.27
N LYS A 143 23.72 -10.52 12.13
CA LYS A 143 24.41 -10.93 10.89
C LYS A 143 23.41 -11.57 9.94
N ILE A 144 23.25 -11.01 8.75
CA ILE A 144 22.29 -11.49 7.75
C ILE A 144 23.08 -11.93 6.52
N VAL A 145 22.87 -13.14 6.03
CA VAL A 145 23.58 -13.69 4.86
C VAL A 145 22.58 -14.29 3.89
N SER A 146 22.69 -13.92 2.61
CA SER A 146 21.92 -14.53 1.52
C SER A 146 22.57 -15.82 1.02
N HIS A 147 21.75 -16.78 0.60
CA HIS A 147 22.21 -18.09 0.15
C HIS A 147 21.49 -18.56 -1.11
N GLY A 148 22.24 -19.17 -2.02
CA GLY A 148 21.78 -19.63 -3.32
C GLY A 148 21.30 -18.48 -4.22
N GLN A 149 20.74 -18.85 -5.38
CA GLN A 149 20.15 -17.92 -6.34
C GLN A 149 18.87 -18.52 -6.91
N GLN A 150 17.79 -17.74 -6.92
CA GLN A 150 16.48 -18.11 -7.47
C GLN A 150 15.91 -16.91 -8.24
N GLY A 151 15.90 -17.01 -9.57
CA GLY A 151 15.65 -15.87 -10.44
C GLY A 151 16.68 -14.76 -10.20
N SER A 152 16.21 -13.54 -9.95
CA SER A 152 17.06 -12.37 -9.75
C SER A 152 17.51 -12.10 -8.30
N GLY A 153 17.21 -12.98 -7.34
CA GLY A 153 17.65 -12.80 -5.96
C GLY A 153 18.00 -14.10 -5.24
N PRO A 154 18.20 -14.04 -3.91
CA PRO A 154 18.63 -15.20 -3.13
C PRO A 154 17.60 -16.33 -3.12
N ALA A 155 18.06 -17.57 -2.99
CA ALA A 155 17.15 -18.68 -2.76
C ALA A 155 16.59 -18.64 -1.34
N TRP A 156 17.42 -18.35 -0.34
CA TRP A 156 17.02 -18.26 1.06
C TRP A 156 17.99 -17.38 1.85
N TRP A 157 17.66 -17.10 3.11
CA TRP A 157 18.46 -16.23 3.98
C TRP A 157 18.71 -16.85 5.34
N ARG A 158 19.88 -16.58 5.90
CA ARG A 158 20.25 -16.91 7.29
C ARG A 158 20.46 -15.63 8.08
N VAL A 159 19.71 -15.45 9.16
CA VAL A 159 19.86 -14.35 10.10
C VAL A 159 20.35 -14.90 11.42
N GLN A 160 21.44 -14.35 11.94
CA GLN A 160 21.97 -14.68 13.26
C GLN A 160 21.92 -13.43 14.13
N THR A 161 21.13 -13.49 15.20
CA THR A 161 20.97 -12.36 16.12
C THR A 161 22.19 -12.22 17.04
N LYS A 162 22.30 -11.08 17.72
CA LYS A 162 23.33 -10.85 18.76
C LYS A 162 23.27 -11.88 19.91
N SER A 163 22.09 -12.42 20.22
CA SER A 163 21.93 -13.45 21.26
C SER A 163 22.33 -14.85 20.79
N GLY A 164 22.71 -15.02 19.52
CA GLY A 164 23.12 -16.29 18.94
C GLY A 164 21.97 -17.11 18.35
N GLN A 165 20.72 -16.64 18.44
CA GLN A 165 19.58 -17.27 17.77
C GLN A 165 19.77 -17.20 16.25
N VAL A 166 19.42 -18.30 15.57
CA VAL A 166 19.53 -18.43 14.12
C VAL A 166 18.12 -18.54 13.54
N MET A 167 17.83 -17.74 12.52
CA MET A 167 16.58 -17.76 11.79
C MET A 167 16.87 -18.03 10.31
N GLU A 168 16.09 -18.89 9.71
CA GLU A 168 16.15 -19.21 8.29
C GLU A 168 14.88 -18.74 7.59
N PHE A 169 15.02 -18.12 6.43
CA PHE A 169 13.89 -17.59 5.64
C PHE A 169 13.90 -18.16 4.22
N GLY A 170 12.79 -18.75 3.79
CA GLY A 170 12.65 -19.36 2.46
C GLY A 170 13.50 -20.60 2.22
N ASN A 171 14.02 -21.23 3.29
CA ASN A 171 14.86 -22.42 3.18
C ASN A 171 14.05 -23.70 2.90
N THR A 172 12.72 -23.64 3.05
CA THR A 172 11.79 -24.67 2.55
C THR A 172 11.06 -24.16 1.31
N ALA A 173 10.57 -25.06 0.45
CA ALA A 173 9.84 -24.66 -0.75
C ALA A 173 8.62 -23.80 -0.39
N ASP A 174 7.82 -24.23 0.59
CA ASP A 174 6.60 -23.54 1.01
C ASP A 174 6.80 -22.19 1.70
N SER A 175 8.03 -21.88 2.13
CA SER A 175 8.37 -20.58 2.73
C SER A 175 9.04 -19.61 1.74
N ARG A 176 9.25 -20.03 0.49
CA ARG A 176 9.91 -19.23 -0.56
C ARG A 176 8.91 -18.85 -1.63
N ILE A 177 8.19 -17.76 -1.40
CA ILE A 177 7.04 -17.36 -2.23
C ILE A 177 7.51 -16.68 -3.51
N GLU A 178 7.39 -17.36 -4.64
CA GLU A 178 7.72 -16.79 -5.95
C GLU A 178 6.66 -15.81 -6.48
N ALA A 179 7.11 -14.83 -7.28
CA ALA A 179 6.19 -13.96 -8.00
C ALA A 179 5.47 -14.77 -9.09
N GLN A 180 4.14 -14.74 -9.10
CA GLN A 180 3.35 -15.53 -10.05
C GLN A 180 3.79 -15.27 -11.50
N GLY A 181 3.99 -16.35 -12.25
CA GLY A 181 4.47 -16.29 -13.64
C GLY A 181 5.97 -15.99 -13.80
N LYS A 182 6.76 -15.96 -12.72
CA LYS A 182 8.20 -15.71 -12.73
C LYS A 182 8.93 -16.75 -11.88
N SER A 183 10.23 -16.90 -12.10
CA SER A 183 11.11 -17.72 -11.24
C SER A 183 11.69 -16.93 -10.06
N THR A 184 11.45 -15.62 -9.98
CA THR A 184 12.01 -14.74 -8.97
C THR A 184 11.16 -14.78 -7.70
N VAL A 185 11.83 -14.94 -6.55
CA VAL A 185 11.19 -14.92 -5.22
C VAL A 185 10.72 -13.51 -4.87
N ARG A 186 9.46 -13.38 -4.43
CA ARG A 186 8.86 -12.12 -3.95
C ARG A 186 9.04 -11.93 -2.44
N LEU A 187 8.93 -13.02 -1.69
CA LEU A 187 8.94 -13.01 -0.22
C LEU A 187 9.57 -14.31 0.30
N TRP A 188 10.39 -14.20 1.34
CA TRP A 188 10.95 -15.33 2.08
C TRP A 188 10.37 -15.32 3.50
N ALA A 189 9.46 -16.23 3.79
CA ALA A 189 8.89 -16.41 5.12
C ALA A 189 9.86 -17.18 6.03
N VAL A 190 9.84 -16.91 7.34
CA VAL A 190 10.64 -17.68 8.29
C VAL A 190 10.27 -19.16 8.21
N SER A 191 11.24 -20.03 7.96
CA SER A 191 11.06 -21.49 7.90
C SER A 191 11.44 -22.16 9.21
N ARG A 192 12.45 -21.62 9.89
CA ARG A 192 12.98 -22.17 11.14
C ARG A 192 13.59 -21.09 12.02
N ILE A 193 13.42 -21.21 13.32
CA ILE A 193 14.13 -20.44 14.35
C ILE A 193 14.76 -21.43 15.32
N GLU A 194 16.05 -21.29 15.61
CA GLU A 194 16.80 -22.21 16.46
C GLU A 194 17.72 -21.45 17.42
N ASP A 195 17.89 -21.98 18.63
CA ASP A 195 18.92 -21.50 19.57
C ASP A 195 20.30 -22.10 19.27
N THR A 196 21.30 -21.80 20.11
CA THR A 196 22.68 -22.25 19.91
C THR A 196 22.91 -23.73 20.24
N VAL A 197 21.91 -24.42 20.79
CA VAL A 197 22.02 -25.82 21.23
C VAL A 197 21.06 -26.76 20.50
N GLY A 198 20.32 -26.26 19.51
CA GLY A 198 19.48 -27.06 18.61
C GLY A 198 17.99 -27.08 18.91
N ASN A 199 17.51 -26.32 19.91
CA ASN A 199 16.06 -26.24 20.16
C ASN A 199 15.43 -25.38 19.06
N GLY A 200 14.58 -26.00 18.25
CA GLY A 200 14.01 -25.40 17.05
C GLY A 200 12.50 -25.14 17.13
N ILE A 201 12.07 -24.13 16.37
CA ILE A 201 10.69 -23.82 16.01
C ILE A 201 10.63 -23.90 14.48
N ASP A 202 9.83 -24.82 13.95
CA ASP A 202 9.66 -25.02 12.51
C ASP A 202 8.31 -24.48 12.05
N PHE A 203 8.29 -23.83 10.88
CA PHE A 203 7.13 -23.18 10.29
C PHE A 203 6.79 -23.84 8.95
N ARG A 204 5.51 -24.13 8.75
CA ARG A 204 4.96 -24.71 7.52
C ARG A 204 3.85 -23.82 6.98
N TYR A 205 3.83 -23.69 5.66
CA TYR A 205 2.92 -22.80 4.95
C TYR A 205 2.15 -23.55 3.86
N HIS A 206 1.00 -23.00 3.51
CA HIS A 206 0.38 -23.26 2.23
C HIS A 206 0.95 -22.26 1.23
N GLU A 207 1.33 -22.74 0.06
CA GLU A 207 1.80 -21.93 -1.05
C GLU A 207 1.02 -22.31 -2.32
N ASP A 208 0.43 -21.30 -2.95
CA ASP A 208 -0.21 -21.40 -4.25
C ASP A 208 0.46 -20.42 -5.23
N ASN A 209 1.53 -20.90 -5.87
CA ASN A 209 2.25 -20.16 -6.91
C ASN A 209 1.38 -19.79 -8.12
N GLY A 210 0.27 -20.48 -8.36
CA GLY A 210 -0.65 -20.16 -9.45
C GLY A 210 -1.44 -18.88 -9.20
N ASN A 211 -1.69 -18.53 -7.93
CA ASN A 211 -2.44 -17.33 -7.53
C ASN A 211 -1.60 -16.33 -6.71
N GLY A 212 -0.34 -16.65 -6.41
CA GLY A 212 0.54 -15.86 -5.55
C GLY A 212 0.04 -15.76 -4.10
N GLU A 213 -0.81 -16.71 -3.67
CA GLU A 213 -1.39 -16.77 -2.34
C GLU A 213 -0.53 -17.67 -1.44
N TYR A 214 -0.31 -17.26 -0.20
CA TYR A 214 0.35 -18.08 0.82
C TYR A 214 -0.18 -17.74 2.21
N TYR A 215 -0.11 -18.69 3.14
CA TYR A 215 -0.52 -18.49 4.54
C TYR A 215 0.06 -19.59 5.45
N PRO A 216 0.29 -19.32 6.75
CA PRO A 216 0.80 -20.32 7.68
C PRO A 216 -0.19 -21.46 7.84
N MET A 217 0.29 -22.70 7.98
CA MET A 217 -0.53 -23.88 8.22
C MET A 217 -0.24 -24.50 9.58
N ARG A 218 1.03 -24.55 9.97
CA ARG A 218 1.46 -25.20 11.20
C ARG A 218 2.80 -24.67 11.70
N ILE A 219 2.91 -24.51 13.00
CA ILE A 219 4.17 -24.27 13.71
C ILE A 219 4.39 -25.45 14.66
N THR A 220 5.60 -26.01 14.69
CA THR A 220 5.96 -27.12 15.58
C THR A 220 7.22 -26.79 16.38
N TYR A 221 7.21 -27.10 17.68
CA TYR A 221 8.34 -26.85 18.58
C TYR A 221 8.20 -27.73 19.82
N ALA A 222 9.28 -28.33 20.32
CA ALA A 222 9.30 -29.04 21.61
C ALA A 222 8.13 -30.05 21.88
N GLY A 223 7.60 -30.72 20.85
CA GLY A 223 6.43 -31.61 20.95
C GLY A 223 5.06 -30.91 20.97
N ASN A 224 5.04 -29.59 20.89
CA ASN A 224 3.87 -28.73 20.78
C ASN A 224 3.62 -28.30 19.33
N SER A 225 2.38 -27.89 19.03
CA SER A 225 2.05 -27.30 17.73
C SER A 225 0.96 -26.23 17.81
N VAL A 226 1.02 -25.29 16.87
CA VAL A 226 -0.05 -24.34 16.56
C VAL A 226 -0.49 -24.59 15.12
N GLU A 227 -1.76 -24.93 14.92
CA GLU A 227 -2.35 -25.20 13.60
C GLU A 227 -3.33 -24.09 13.21
N PHE A 228 -3.36 -23.76 11.92
CA PHE A 228 -4.12 -22.63 11.38
C PHE A 228 -5.20 -23.14 10.41
N GLU A 229 -6.46 -22.84 10.71
CA GLU A 229 -7.60 -23.22 9.87
C GLU A 229 -8.24 -22.01 9.19
N TYR A 230 -8.64 -22.19 7.94
CA TYR A 230 -9.10 -21.10 7.08
C TYR A 230 -10.47 -21.36 6.45
N GLY A 231 -11.30 -20.33 6.46
CA GLY A 231 -12.52 -20.25 5.67
C GLY A 231 -12.32 -19.49 4.35
N GLN A 232 -13.24 -19.70 3.42
CA GLN A 232 -13.36 -18.82 2.24
C GLN A 232 -13.87 -17.44 2.68
N ARG A 233 -13.44 -16.40 1.97
CA ARG A 233 -13.95 -15.04 2.14
C ARG A 233 -14.83 -14.63 0.95
N GLN A 234 -15.80 -13.75 1.17
CA GLN A 234 -16.66 -13.23 0.10
C GLN A 234 -16.02 -12.04 -0.63
N ASP A 235 -15.19 -11.27 0.06
CA ASP A 235 -14.42 -10.13 -0.47
C ASP A 235 -13.06 -10.56 -1.05
N MET A 236 -13.06 -11.60 -1.89
CA MET A 236 -11.84 -12.02 -2.56
C MET A 236 -11.27 -10.88 -3.40
N SER A 237 -9.97 -10.65 -3.28
CA SER A 237 -9.28 -9.63 -4.07
C SER A 237 -8.04 -10.22 -4.72
N SER A 238 -7.67 -9.64 -5.86
CA SER A 238 -6.38 -9.85 -6.49
C SER A 238 -5.78 -8.48 -6.76
N ILE A 239 -4.50 -8.35 -6.44
CA ILE A 239 -3.67 -7.25 -6.90
C ILE A 239 -2.57 -7.85 -7.76
N TYR A 240 -1.86 -6.99 -8.48
CA TYR A 240 -0.72 -7.39 -9.28
C TYR A 240 0.48 -6.54 -8.89
N GLN A 241 1.66 -7.14 -8.89
CA GLN A 241 2.92 -6.44 -8.73
C GLN A 241 3.79 -6.87 -9.90
N VAL A 242 4.10 -5.94 -10.82
CA VAL A 242 4.88 -6.19 -12.05
C VAL A 242 4.35 -7.42 -12.80
N GLY A 243 3.04 -7.46 -13.04
CA GLY A 243 2.34 -8.57 -13.69
C GLY A 243 2.28 -9.90 -12.92
N GLY A 244 2.84 -9.99 -11.72
CA GLY A 244 2.68 -11.14 -10.83
C GLY A 244 1.43 -11.00 -9.97
N ARG A 245 0.46 -11.90 -10.13
CA ARG A 245 -0.78 -11.90 -9.33
C ARG A 245 -0.52 -12.21 -7.86
N ILE A 246 -1.19 -11.48 -6.97
CA ILE A 246 -1.27 -11.76 -5.53
C ILE A 246 -2.75 -11.82 -5.15
N ARG A 247 -3.21 -12.99 -4.73
CA ARG A 247 -4.61 -13.23 -4.36
C ARG A 247 -4.77 -13.38 -2.86
N ILE A 248 -5.91 -12.89 -2.35
CA ILE A 248 -6.39 -13.19 -1.01
C ILE A 248 -7.78 -13.80 -1.14
N ALA A 249 -7.89 -15.10 -0.90
CA ALA A 249 -9.12 -15.88 -0.93
C ALA A 249 -9.49 -16.50 0.42
N LYS A 250 -8.53 -16.58 1.34
CA LYS A 250 -8.72 -17.17 2.67
C LYS A 250 -8.85 -16.13 3.77
N ARG A 251 -9.54 -16.51 4.84
CA ARG A 251 -9.54 -15.83 6.14
C ARG A 251 -9.37 -16.84 7.27
N LEU A 252 -8.56 -16.52 8.27
CA LEU A 252 -8.26 -17.37 9.42
C LEU A 252 -9.52 -17.51 10.28
N THR A 253 -9.95 -18.72 10.58
CA THR A 253 -11.15 -18.98 11.39
C THR A 253 -10.81 -19.60 12.72
N THR A 254 -9.72 -20.36 12.80
CA THR A 254 -9.34 -21.07 14.03
C THR A 254 -7.83 -21.19 14.15
N LEU A 255 -7.33 -21.00 15.38
CA LEU A 255 -5.99 -21.42 15.80
C LEU A 255 -6.11 -22.53 16.83
N LEU A 256 -5.52 -23.68 16.54
CA LEU A 256 -5.52 -24.86 17.41
C LEU A 256 -4.14 -25.01 18.05
N VAL A 257 -4.06 -24.82 19.36
CA VAL A 257 -2.83 -24.96 20.15
C VAL A 257 -2.81 -26.30 20.83
N GLN A 258 -1.76 -27.09 20.60
CA GLN A 258 -1.63 -28.47 21.08
C GLN A 258 -0.30 -28.68 21.80
N SER A 259 -0.32 -29.56 22.79
CA SER A 259 0.89 -30.11 23.42
C SER A 259 0.84 -31.62 23.35
N ASN A 260 1.87 -32.25 22.78
CA ASN A 260 1.94 -33.71 22.59
C ASN A 260 0.69 -34.28 21.91
N ASN A 261 0.18 -33.59 20.87
CA ASN A 261 -1.07 -33.89 20.15
C ASN A 261 -2.36 -33.80 20.98
N VAL A 262 -2.32 -33.20 22.16
CA VAL A 262 -3.50 -32.91 22.98
C VAL A 262 -3.83 -31.43 22.87
N SER A 263 -5.05 -31.11 22.41
CA SER A 263 -5.56 -29.74 22.37
C SER A 263 -5.47 -29.10 23.75
N GLN A 264 -4.88 -27.91 23.79
CA GLN A 264 -4.82 -27.05 24.97
C GLN A 264 -5.85 -25.94 24.81
N TRP A 265 -5.74 -25.20 23.71
CA TRP A 265 -6.56 -24.01 23.44
C TRP A 265 -7.02 -24.00 21.98
N ASN A 266 -8.24 -23.53 21.76
CA ASN A 266 -8.78 -23.22 20.44
C ASN A 266 -9.17 -21.75 20.43
N TYR A 267 -8.53 -20.93 19.59
CA TYR A 267 -8.96 -19.56 19.37
C TYR A 267 -9.93 -19.54 18.19
N LEU A 268 -11.19 -19.21 18.46
CA LEU A 268 -12.24 -19.08 17.45
C LEU A 268 -12.33 -17.62 17.02
N ILE A 269 -12.26 -17.39 15.71
CA ILE A 269 -12.27 -16.07 15.09
C ILE A 269 -13.51 -15.96 14.21
N ASN A 270 -14.40 -15.03 14.56
CA ASN A 270 -15.62 -14.80 13.81
C ASN A 270 -15.65 -13.40 13.22
N TYR A 271 -16.36 -13.30 12.11
CA TYR A 271 -16.44 -12.10 11.29
C TYR A 271 -17.84 -11.51 11.34
N VAL A 272 -17.95 -10.23 10.96
CA VAL A 272 -19.23 -9.56 10.77
C VAL A 272 -19.98 -10.26 9.64
N ASP A 273 -21.22 -10.64 9.90
CA ASP A 273 -22.11 -11.22 8.89
C ASP A 273 -22.34 -10.18 7.78
N ASP A 274 -22.30 -10.60 6.52
CA ASP A 274 -22.26 -9.71 5.36
C ASP A 274 -23.36 -8.63 5.45
N ASP A 275 -22.93 -7.38 5.58
CA ASP A 275 -23.80 -6.22 5.40
C ASP A 275 -23.73 -5.92 3.90
N GLU A 276 -24.84 -6.08 3.17
CA GLU A 276 -24.97 -5.95 1.71
C GLU A 276 -24.41 -4.63 1.14
N LYS A 277 -24.00 -3.71 2.02
CA LYS A 277 -23.43 -2.40 1.73
C LYS A 277 -21.91 -2.31 1.89
N ARG A 278 -21.20 -3.34 2.40
CA ARG A 278 -19.75 -3.25 2.72
C ARG A 278 -18.94 -4.47 2.32
N TYR A 279 -18.11 -4.28 1.30
CA TYR A 279 -17.34 -5.31 0.60
C TYR A 279 -16.04 -5.76 1.27
N LYS A 280 -15.89 -5.67 2.61
CA LYS A 280 -14.64 -6.06 3.28
C LYS A 280 -14.87 -6.88 4.55
N THR A 281 -14.12 -7.98 4.67
CA THR A 281 -14.08 -8.84 5.86
C THR A 281 -13.62 -8.02 7.06
N ARG A 282 -14.39 -8.12 8.16
CA ARG A 282 -14.15 -7.41 9.41
C ARG A 282 -14.32 -8.38 10.57
N LEU A 283 -13.35 -8.39 11.48
CA LEU A 283 -13.37 -9.22 12.68
C LEU A 283 -14.50 -8.75 13.60
N LYS A 284 -15.31 -9.68 14.12
CA LYS A 284 -16.45 -9.43 15.01
C LYS A 284 -16.16 -9.87 16.44
N LYS A 285 -15.55 -11.04 16.59
CA LYS A 285 -15.15 -11.55 17.90
C LYS A 285 -13.98 -12.52 17.83
N VAL A 286 -13.22 -12.58 18.92
CA VAL A 286 -12.23 -13.62 19.21
C VAL A 286 -12.53 -14.22 20.58
N GLU A 287 -12.57 -15.53 20.67
CA GLU A 287 -12.75 -16.26 21.93
C GLU A 287 -11.79 -17.44 22.01
N ARG A 288 -11.39 -17.80 23.24
CA ARG A 288 -10.50 -18.92 23.50
C ARG A 288 -11.27 -20.00 24.23
N CYS A 289 -11.24 -21.21 23.71
CA CYS A 289 -11.90 -22.36 24.29
C CYS A 289 -10.88 -23.42 24.73
N ASP A 290 -11.18 -24.15 25.79
CA ASP A 290 -10.41 -25.33 26.18
C ASP A 290 -10.75 -26.54 25.30
N ALA A 291 -10.05 -27.66 25.52
CA ALA A 291 -10.26 -28.91 24.80
C ALA A 291 -11.67 -29.52 24.96
N LYS A 292 -12.45 -29.08 25.95
CA LYS A 292 -13.83 -29.53 26.21
C LYS A 292 -14.86 -28.60 25.54
N GLY A 293 -14.41 -27.58 24.81
CA GLY A 293 -15.28 -26.61 24.11
C GLY A 293 -15.82 -25.50 25.02
N LYS A 294 -15.25 -25.33 26.21
CA LYS A 294 -15.67 -24.31 27.17
C LYS A 294 -14.84 -23.05 26.96
N CYS A 295 -15.52 -21.94 26.65
CA CYS A 295 -14.88 -20.72 26.15
C CYS A 295 -14.79 -19.60 27.20
N THR A 296 -13.78 -18.73 27.05
CA THR A 296 -13.67 -17.44 27.76
C THR A 296 -14.77 -16.48 27.34
N ASN A 297 -14.93 -15.38 28.09
CA ASN A 297 -15.67 -14.23 27.56
C ASN A 297 -14.99 -13.72 26.28
N PRO A 298 -15.74 -13.53 25.16
CA PRO A 298 -15.16 -13.11 23.89
C PRO A 298 -14.68 -11.66 23.94
N ILE A 299 -13.58 -11.36 23.25
CA ILE A 299 -13.27 -9.99 22.84
C ILE A 299 -14.21 -9.65 21.68
N GLN A 300 -15.07 -8.64 21.86
CA GLN A 300 -16.00 -8.17 20.83
C GLN A 300 -15.46 -6.90 20.16
N ILE A 301 -15.53 -6.86 18.83
CA ILE A 301 -15.09 -5.74 18.01
C ILE A 301 -16.31 -5.14 17.31
N SER A 302 -16.52 -3.85 17.54
CA SER A 302 -17.57 -3.07 16.88
C SER A 302 -16.93 -2.09 15.90
N TRP A 303 -17.55 -1.96 14.72
CA TRP A 303 -17.07 -1.08 13.67
C TRP A 303 -18.00 0.12 13.54
N VAL A 304 -17.45 1.33 13.66
CA VAL A 304 -18.21 2.53 13.37
C VAL A 304 -18.56 2.60 11.89
N SER A 305 -19.78 3.03 11.64
CA SER A 305 -20.17 3.56 10.34
C SER A 305 -20.80 4.88 10.57
N GLU A 306 -20.01 5.91 10.32
CA GLU A 306 -20.60 7.22 10.16
C GLU A 306 -21.32 7.20 8.82
N GLU A 307 -22.64 7.09 8.88
CA GLU A 307 -23.45 7.70 7.86
C GLU A 307 -23.07 9.18 7.87
N PHE A 308 -22.40 9.65 6.82
CA PHE A 308 -22.09 11.06 6.64
C PHE A 308 -23.41 11.82 6.49
N GLY A 309 -24.05 12.12 7.62
CA GLY A 309 -25.26 12.94 7.71
C GLY A 309 -24.89 14.38 7.37
N GLY A 310 -25.67 14.98 6.46
CA GLY A 310 -25.41 16.33 5.96
C GLY A 310 -25.34 17.37 7.08
N SER A 311 -24.13 17.83 7.38
CA SER A 311 -23.90 19.03 8.17
C SER A 311 -24.21 20.26 7.31
N THR A 312 -24.58 21.37 7.95
CA THR A 312 -24.69 22.65 7.24
C THR A 312 -23.32 23.08 6.75
N PRO A 313 -23.14 23.38 5.45
CA PRO A 313 -21.84 23.83 4.94
C PRO A 313 -21.38 25.09 5.66
N SER A 314 -20.12 25.10 6.11
CA SER A 314 -19.45 26.31 6.61
C SER A 314 -18.74 27.01 5.44
N ARG A 315 -18.77 28.35 5.43
CA ARG A 315 -18.08 29.15 4.41
C ARG A 315 -16.63 29.37 4.87
N TRP A 316 -15.65 28.90 4.08
CA TRP A 316 -14.21 29.03 4.34
C TRP A 316 -13.53 30.12 3.49
N LEU A 317 -14.21 30.71 2.52
CA LEU A 317 -13.66 31.80 1.71
C LEU A 317 -14.44 33.07 1.98
N HIS A 318 -13.75 34.07 2.51
CA HIS A 318 -14.35 35.28 3.06
C HIS A 318 -14.12 36.54 2.21
N TYR A 319 -13.48 36.41 1.05
CA TYR A 319 -12.98 37.55 0.29
C TYR A 319 -13.39 37.54 -1.18
N GLY A 320 -13.56 38.74 -1.76
CA GLY A 320 -13.93 38.96 -3.16
C GLY A 320 -15.44 38.87 -3.43
N SER A 321 -15.94 39.68 -4.35
CA SER A 321 -17.34 39.64 -4.81
C SER A 321 -17.54 38.81 -6.09
N ASN A 322 -16.45 38.41 -6.75
CA ASN A 322 -16.49 37.58 -7.95
C ASN A 322 -16.45 36.09 -7.58
N ASN A 323 -17.57 35.40 -7.78
CA ASN A 323 -17.75 33.97 -7.51
C ASN A 323 -16.79 33.06 -8.31
N ALA A 324 -16.13 33.60 -9.34
CA ALA A 324 -15.11 32.90 -10.07
C ALA A 324 -13.94 32.39 -9.23
N TRP A 325 -13.52 33.18 -8.25
CA TRP A 325 -12.38 32.89 -7.38
C TRP A 325 -12.69 31.86 -6.30
N HIS A 326 -13.94 31.42 -6.19
CA HIS A 326 -14.41 30.47 -5.17
C HIS A 326 -14.74 29.09 -5.74
N ARG A 327 -14.44 28.86 -7.02
CA ARG A 327 -14.81 27.61 -7.69
C ARG A 327 -13.87 26.47 -7.28
N PRO A 328 -14.37 25.34 -6.76
CA PRO A 328 -13.54 24.18 -6.43
C PRO A 328 -13.18 23.45 -7.73
N ARG A 329 -12.06 23.87 -8.36
CA ARG A 329 -11.57 23.31 -9.62
C ARG A 329 -10.14 22.83 -9.45
N ASN A 330 -9.72 21.92 -10.32
CA ASN A 330 -8.33 21.49 -10.47
C ASN A 330 -7.82 21.96 -11.85
N GLY A 331 -7.76 23.28 -12.01
CA GLY A 331 -7.34 23.95 -13.24
C GLY A 331 -8.46 24.13 -14.28
N GLY A 332 -8.25 25.10 -15.18
CA GLY A 332 -9.05 25.31 -16.39
C GLY A 332 -10.42 26.00 -16.19
N GLY A 333 -10.77 26.86 -17.17
CA GLY A 333 -12.11 27.44 -17.35
C GLY A 333 -12.09 28.94 -17.68
N GLY A 334 -12.24 29.28 -18.96
CA GLY A 334 -12.43 30.67 -19.39
C GLY A 334 -11.32 31.63 -18.94
N SER A 335 -11.68 32.63 -18.12
CA SER A 335 -10.84 33.74 -17.64
C SER A 335 -10.23 33.54 -16.25
N ASP A 336 -10.64 32.51 -15.50
CA ASP A 336 -10.35 32.41 -14.06
C ASP A 336 -9.60 31.10 -13.78
N TYR A 337 -8.29 31.19 -13.50
CA TYR A 337 -7.43 30.02 -13.27
C TYR A 337 -7.20 29.82 -11.77
N VAL A 338 -7.91 28.81 -11.25
CA VAL A 338 -7.88 28.40 -9.85
C VAL A 338 -7.63 26.89 -9.77
N SER A 339 -6.86 26.46 -8.78
CA SER A 339 -6.74 25.05 -8.39
C SER A 339 -6.86 24.84 -6.89
N LEU A 340 -7.37 23.67 -6.50
CA LEU A 340 -7.18 23.09 -5.18
C LEU A 340 -6.08 22.04 -5.25
N ILE A 341 -4.91 22.36 -4.71
CA ILE A 341 -3.74 21.49 -4.74
C ILE A 341 -2.91 21.77 -3.49
N ASP A 342 -2.41 20.73 -2.85
CA ASP A 342 -1.51 20.87 -1.70
C ASP A 342 -0.17 21.44 -2.19
N MET A 343 0.17 22.65 -1.77
CA MET A 343 1.37 23.36 -2.23
C MET A 343 2.50 23.32 -1.21
N ASN A 344 2.20 23.04 0.06
CA ASN A 344 3.15 23.06 1.17
C ASN A 344 3.42 21.67 1.77
N GLY A 345 2.75 20.62 1.28
CA GLY A 345 2.95 19.24 1.68
C GLY A 345 2.32 18.90 3.03
N ASP A 346 1.28 19.62 3.44
CA ASP A 346 0.56 19.36 4.70
C ASP A 346 -0.65 18.42 4.55
N GLU A 347 -0.78 17.80 3.37
CA GLU A 347 -1.86 16.90 2.94
C GLU A 347 -3.24 17.57 2.84
N LEU A 348 -3.31 18.90 2.99
CA LEU A 348 -4.53 19.66 2.78
C LEU A 348 -4.45 20.42 1.45
N PRO A 349 -5.46 20.29 0.56
CA PRO A 349 -5.46 21.05 -0.68
C PRO A 349 -5.54 22.57 -0.40
N ASP A 350 -4.55 23.30 -0.88
CA ASP A 350 -4.49 24.76 -0.83
C ASP A 350 -5.22 25.39 -2.00
N HIS A 351 -5.65 26.63 -1.82
CA HIS A 351 -6.32 27.36 -2.87
C HIS A 351 -5.32 28.24 -3.62
N VAL A 352 -5.14 27.96 -4.91
CA VAL A 352 -4.12 28.60 -5.75
C VAL A 352 -4.77 29.44 -6.85
N TYR A 353 -4.21 30.61 -7.11
CA TYR A 353 -4.75 31.61 -8.05
C TYR A 353 -3.66 32.11 -9.00
N ASP A 354 -4.05 32.47 -10.23
CA ASP A 354 -3.17 33.21 -11.15
C ASP A 354 -3.28 34.75 -11.03
N LEU A 355 -4.28 35.25 -10.29
CA LEU A 355 -4.46 36.65 -9.92
C LEU A 355 -4.81 36.74 -8.44
N HIS A 356 -4.36 37.79 -7.76
CA HIS A 356 -4.75 38.02 -6.37
C HIS A 356 -6.28 38.24 -6.28
N PRO A 357 -7.00 37.47 -5.46
CA PRO A 357 -8.47 37.39 -5.55
C PRO A 357 -9.21 38.69 -5.16
N GLN A 358 -8.54 39.64 -4.49
CA GLN A 358 -9.13 40.94 -4.10
C GLN A 358 -8.61 42.12 -4.91
N THR A 359 -7.35 42.06 -5.38
CA THR A 359 -6.69 43.22 -6.03
C THR A 359 -6.48 43.02 -7.53
N GLY A 360 -6.62 41.78 -8.03
CA GLY A 360 -6.32 41.44 -9.41
C GLY A 360 -4.83 41.50 -9.75
N ALA A 361 -3.94 41.57 -8.75
CA ALA A 361 -2.50 41.61 -8.97
C ALA A 361 -2.00 40.28 -9.57
N LYS A 362 -1.23 40.35 -10.66
CA LYS A 362 -0.68 39.19 -11.35
C LYS A 362 0.35 38.45 -10.53
N GLY A 363 0.34 37.12 -10.63
CA GLY A 363 1.28 36.22 -9.95
C GLY A 363 0.61 34.91 -9.57
N MET A 364 1.39 33.91 -9.17
CA MET A 364 0.81 32.73 -8.51
C MET A 364 0.61 33.08 -7.05
N TRP A 365 -0.62 33.05 -6.58
CA TRP A 365 -0.97 33.30 -5.19
C TRP A 365 -1.49 32.03 -4.56
N VAL A 366 -1.06 31.76 -3.33
CA VAL A 366 -1.44 30.55 -2.59
C VAL A 366 -2.06 30.98 -1.26
N ALA A 367 -3.27 30.51 -1.01
CA ALA A 367 -3.94 30.61 0.28
C ALA A 367 -3.87 29.24 0.96
N ILE A 368 -3.10 29.16 2.05
CA ILE A 368 -2.83 27.91 2.75
C ILE A 368 -4.06 27.44 3.52
N ASN A 369 -4.43 26.19 3.34
CA ASN A 369 -5.52 25.54 4.07
C ASN A 369 -5.13 25.32 5.54
N THR A 370 -6.09 25.45 6.45
CA THR A 370 -5.89 25.26 7.90
C THR A 370 -6.71 24.11 8.48
N GLY A 371 -7.38 23.35 7.61
CA GLY A 371 -8.35 22.29 7.95
C GLY A 371 -9.73 22.81 8.34
N LYS A 372 -9.89 24.14 8.44
CA LYS A 372 -11.14 24.81 8.81
C LYS A 372 -11.41 26.13 8.08
N ASP A 373 -10.41 26.67 7.38
CA ASP A 373 -10.40 27.97 6.70
C ASP A 373 -9.11 28.09 5.84
N PHE A 374 -8.95 29.18 5.10
CA PHE A 374 -7.74 29.53 4.35
C PHE A 374 -7.04 30.77 4.92
N LYS A 375 -5.70 30.76 4.97
CA LYS A 375 -4.89 31.95 5.24
C LYS A 375 -5.05 32.99 4.11
N SER A 376 -4.68 34.24 4.40
CA SER A 376 -4.58 35.27 3.34
C SER A 376 -3.61 34.83 2.23
N PRO A 377 -3.97 35.00 0.94
CA PRO A 377 -3.11 34.58 -0.16
C PRO A 377 -1.74 35.28 -0.14
N ALA A 378 -0.66 34.50 -0.26
CA ALA A 378 0.70 35.00 -0.45
C ALA A 378 1.16 34.76 -1.89
N ARG A 379 1.95 35.68 -2.46
CA ARG A 379 2.47 35.52 -3.83
C ARG A 379 3.72 34.66 -3.83
N TRP A 380 3.64 33.49 -4.44
CA TRP A 380 4.73 32.51 -4.54
C TRP A 380 5.54 32.65 -5.82
N LEU A 381 4.95 33.20 -6.89
CA LEU A 381 5.60 33.33 -8.19
C LEU A 381 5.22 34.62 -8.91
N TYR A 382 6.18 35.23 -9.60
CA TYR A 382 5.93 36.37 -10.49
C TYR A 382 6.95 36.47 -11.63
N TYR A 383 6.48 36.38 -12.87
CA TYR A 383 7.25 36.51 -14.12
C TYR A 383 6.68 37.60 -15.03
N GLY A 384 6.40 38.77 -14.44
CA GLY A 384 6.04 39.97 -15.19
C GLY A 384 4.56 40.03 -15.61
N GLY A 385 4.31 40.73 -16.71
CA GLY A 385 2.95 41.09 -17.14
C GLY A 385 2.15 39.98 -17.82
N ASN A 386 2.80 38.90 -18.28
CA ASN A 386 2.10 37.78 -18.92
C ASN A 386 1.58 36.80 -17.85
N ASN A 387 0.27 36.78 -17.64
CA ASN A 387 -0.31 35.96 -16.57
C ASN A 387 -0.35 34.46 -16.87
N ALA A 388 -0.11 34.08 -18.12
CA ALA A 388 -0.03 32.68 -18.54
C ALA A 388 0.97 31.85 -17.72
N TRP A 389 2.06 32.47 -17.29
CA TRP A 389 3.15 31.84 -16.54
C TRP A 389 2.82 31.53 -15.08
N HIS A 390 1.69 32.01 -14.57
CA HIS A 390 1.29 31.87 -13.17
C HIS A 390 0.13 30.91 -12.97
N ARG A 391 -0.37 30.29 -14.05
CA ARG A 391 -1.63 29.56 -14.00
C ARG A 391 -1.50 28.25 -13.23
N PRO A 392 -2.29 28.05 -12.16
CA PRO A 392 -2.28 26.80 -11.43
C PRO A 392 -3.17 25.79 -12.15
N ARG A 393 -2.58 24.94 -12.99
CA ARG A 393 -3.32 23.91 -13.74
C ARG A 393 -2.41 22.75 -14.08
N ASN A 394 -2.98 21.62 -14.50
CA ASN A 394 -2.25 20.49 -15.06
C ASN A 394 -2.56 20.34 -16.57
N GLY A 395 -1.68 20.84 -17.43
CA GLY A 395 -1.60 20.38 -18.83
C GLY A 395 -2.70 20.75 -19.83
N GLY A 396 -3.49 21.81 -19.62
CA GLY A 396 -4.66 22.13 -20.47
C GLY A 396 -4.39 22.64 -21.90
N GLY A 397 -5.38 22.46 -22.80
CA GLY A 397 -5.40 22.98 -24.17
C GLY A 397 -5.49 24.52 -24.24
N GLY A 398 -4.67 25.14 -25.07
CA GLY A 398 -4.52 26.60 -25.19
C GLY A 398 -3.11 27.00 -25.68
N SER A 399 -2.85 28.30 -25.84
CA SER A 399 -1.55 28.86 -26.26
C SER A 399 -0.44 28.74 -25.21
N ASP A 400 -0.82 28.48 -23.97
CA ASP A 400 0.08 28.54 -22.82
C ASP A 400 0.28 27.12 -22.31
N TYR A 401 1.53 26.70 -22.07
CA TYR A 401 1.90 25.31 -21.77
C TYR A 401 2.63 25.25 -20.41
N VAL A 402 1.83 25.35 -19.36
CA VAL A 402 2.28 25.20 -17.98
C VAL A 402 1.54 24.08 -17.26
N SER A 403 2.24 23.44 -16.32
CA SER A 403 1.69 22.44 -15.40
C SER A 403 2.22 22.62 -13.98
N LEU A 404 1.37 22.31 -13.01
CA LEU A 404 1.75 22.01 -11.62
C LEU A 404 1.71 20.49 -11.43
N ILE A 405 2.87 19.88 -11.24
CA ILE A 405 3.05 18.43 -11.10
C ILE A 405 4.37 18.17 -10.37
N ASP A 406 4.39 17.22 -9.45
CA ASP A 406 5.62 16.80 -8.75
C ASP A 406 6.56 16.11 -9.75
N MET A 407 7.71 16.73 -10.04
CA MET A 407 8.67 16.25 -11.03
C MET A 407 9.87 15.55 -10.38
N ASN A 408 10.16 15.83 -9.12
CA ASN A 408 11.32 15.28 -8.38
C ASN A 408 10.92 14.19 -7.36
N GLY A 409 9.62 13.99 -7.13
CA GLY A 409 9.06 12.98 -6.25
C GLY A 409 9.11 13.34 -4.77
N ASP A 410 9.24 14.63 -4.42
CA ASP A 410 9.29 15.11 -3.04
C ASP A 410 7.92 15.32 -2.38
N GLY A 411 6.84 15.08 -3.14
CA GLY A 411 5.46 15.23 -2.69
C GLY A 411 4.89 16.63 -2.89
N LEU A 412 5.67 17.60 -3.40
CA LEU A 412 5.23 18.95 -3.70
C LEU A 412 5.05 19.14 -5.22
N PRO A 413 4.00 19.84 -5.67
CA PRO A 413 3.82 20.10 -7.09
C PRO A 413 4.80 21.16 -7.59
N ASP A 414 5.64 20.79 -8.57
CA ASP A 414 6.56 21.69 -9.25
C ASP A 414 5.90 22.45 -10.39
N HIS A 415 6.44 23.62 -10.73
CA HIS A 415 5.94 24.41 -11.84
C HIS A 415 6.76 24.18 -13.10
N VAL A 416 6.11 23.66 -14.13
CA VAL A 416 6.75 23.22 -15.38
C VAL A 416 6.31 24.09 -16.56
N TYR A 417 7.23 24.38 -17.46
CA TYR A 417 7.05 25.25 -18.63
C TYR A 417 7.64 24.63 -19.89
N ASP A 418 7.07 24.92 -21.06
CA ASP A 418 7.66 24.58 -22.37
C ASP A 418 8.61 25.68 -22.92
N LEU A 419 8.68 26.82 -22.24
CA LEU A 419 9.53 27.97 -22.53
C LEU A 419 10.01 28.58 -21.22
N HIS A 420 11.23 29.09 -21.19
CA HIS A 420 11.70 29.84 -20.04
C HIS A 420 10.86 31.11 -19.86
N PRO A 421 10.27 31.36 -18.68
CA PRO A 421 9.23 32.39 -18.51
C PRO A 421 9.72 33.83 -18.76
N GLN A 422 11.00 34.13 -18.49
CA GLN A 422 11.59 35.45 -18.74
C GLN A 422 12.36 35.58 -20.08
N THR A 423 13.08 34.53 -20.51
CA THR A 423 13.95 34.61 -21.70
C THR A 423 13.29 34.08 -22.98
N GLY A 424 12.21 33.31 -22.87
CA GLY A 424 11.57 32.63 -23.99
C GLY A 424 12.39 31.48 -24.57
N ALA A 425 13.46 31.04 -23.89
CA ALA A 425 14.28 29.93 -24.34
C ALA A 425 13.48 28.62 -24.35
N LYS A 426 13.52 27.90 -25.47
CA LYS A 426 12.82 26.62 -25.66
C LYS A 426 13.40 25.51 -24.80
N GLY A 427 12.52 24.62 -24.31
CA GLY A 427 12.87 23.45 -23.51
C GLY A 427 11.81 23.17 -22.46
N MET A 428 11.87 22.01 -21.81
CA MET A 428 11.09 21.80 -20.59
C MET A 428 11.86 22.41 -19.44
N TRP A 429 11.28 23.41 -18.80
CA TRP A 429 11.86 24.08 -17.65
C TRP A 429 11.05 23.74 -16.41
N VAL A 430 11.74 23.44 -15.31
CA VAL A 430 11.12 23.04 -14.03
C VAL A 430 11.60 23.99 -12.94
N ALA A 431 10.66 24.64 -12.28
CA ALA A 431 10.88 25.40 -11.06
C ALA A 431 10.43 24.54 -9.87
N ILE A 432 11.40 24.12 -9.05
CA ILE A 432 11.15 23.23 -7.91
C ILE A 432 10.43 23.97 -6.80
N ASN A 433 9.34 23.39 -6.29
CA ASN A 433 8.61 23.90 -5.14
C ASN A 433 9.41 23.69 -3.85
N THR A 434 9.40 24.68 -2.95
CA THR A 434 10.11 24.62 -1.67
C THR A 434 9.18 24.56 -0.45
N GLY A 435 7.87 24.44 -0.68
CA GLY A 435 6.81 24.51 0.34
C GLY A 435 6.42 25.93 0.75
N GLU A 436 7.14 26.93 0.26
CA GLU A 436 6.87 28.36 0.51
C GLU A 436 6.96 29.23 -0.76
N GLY A 437 7.24 28.61 -1.91
CA GLY A 437 7.51 29.28 -3.17
C GLY A 437 8.21 28.35 -4.16
N PHE A 438 8.88 28.94 -5.16
CA PHE A 438 9.59 28.19 -6.20
C PHE A 438 11.01 28.67 -6.39
N ASN A 439 11.92 27.72 -6.65
CA ASN A 439 13.27 28.01 -7.11
C ASN A 439 13.27 28.58 -8.53
N SER A 440 14.44 29.08 -8.97
CA SER A 440 14.61 29.50 -10.37
C SER A 440 14.50 28.29 -11.31
N PRO A 441 13.80 28.41 -12.45
CA PRO A 441 13.55 27.31 -13.35
C PRO A 441 14.85 26.79 -13.98
N THR A 442 15.03 25.48 -13.99
CA THR A 442 16.16 24.79 -14.63
C THR A 442 15.66 24.00 -15.84
N ARG A 443 16.48 23.87 -16.90
CA ARG A 443 16.07 23.17 -18.12
C ARG A 443 16.35 21.69 -18.01
N TRP A 444 15.30 20.88 -17.98
CA TRP A 444 15.37 19.42 -17.85
C TRP A 444 15.38 18.71 -19.19
N LEU A 445 14.86 19.34 -20.25
CA LEU A 445 14.71 18.73 -21.57
C LEU A 445 14.93 19.72 -22.70
N TYR A 446 15.60 19.30 -23.77
CA TYR A 446 15.74 20.07 -25.01
C TYR A 446 15.96 19.19 -26.25
N TYR A 447 15.04 19.30 -27.21
CA TYR A 447 15.05 18.60 -28.50
C TYR A 447 14.99 19.57 -29.69
N GLY A 448 15.71 20.69 -29.59
CA GLY A 448 15.85 21.62 -30.70
C GLY A 448 14.70 22.61 -30.82
N SER A 449 14.33 22.95 -32.05
CA SER A 449 13.42 24.07 -32.35
C SER A 449 11.93 23.72 -32.22
N ASN A 450 11.58 22.43 -32.20
CA ASN A 450 10.20 21.97 -32.11
C ASN A 450 9.71 21.98 -30.66
N ASN A 451 9.09 23.08 -30.24
CA ASN A 451 8.66 23.24 -28.86
C ASN A 451 7.52 22.30 -28.45
N ALA A 452 6.80 21.72 -29.40
CA ALA A 452 5.74 20.76 -29.14
C ALA A 452 6.23 19.55 -28.32
N ARG A 453 7.50 19.19 -28.48
CA ARG A 453 8.15 18.05 -27.83
C ARG A 453 8.69 18.37 -26.43
N HIS A 454 8.43 19.56 -25.90
CA HIS A 454 8.82 19.96 -24.53
C HIS A 454 7.62 20.19 -23.61
N ARG A 455 6.40 20.03 -24.13
CA ARG A 455 5.21 20.55 -23.46
C ARG A 455 4.83 19.70 -22.25
N PRO A 456 4.69 20.32 -21.07
CA PRO A 456 4.22 19.60 -19.90
C PRO A 456 2.70 19.44 -19.96
N ARG A 457 2.19 18.42 -20.66
CA ARG A 457 0.74 18.14 -20.75
C ARG A 457 0.45 16.70 -20.42
N ASN A 458 -0.83 16.37 -20.22
CA ASN A 458 -1.32 14.99 -20.13
C ASN A 458 -2.34 14.73 -21.26
N GLY A 459 -1.83 14.48 -22.47
CA GLY A 459 -2.60 13.89 -23.57
C GLY A 459 -3.71 14.73 -24.23
N GLY A 460 -4.02 15.93 -23.74
CA GLY A 460 -5.14 16.74 -24.20
C GLY A 460 -4.85 17.70 -25.37
N GLY A 461 -5.79 17.76 -26.33
CA GLY A 461 -6.01 18.84 -27.31
C GLY A 461 -4.80 19.33 -28.14
N GLY A 462 -4.79 19.01 -29.44
CA GLY A 462 -3.76 19.44 -30.41
C GLY A 462 -3.16 18.28 -31.20
N SER A 463 -2.20 18.56 -32.09
CA SER A 463 -1.53 17.56 -32.96
C SER A 463 -0.24 17.00 -32.38
N ASP A 464 0.10 17.33 -31.13
CA ASP A 464 1.45 17.21 -30.60
C ASP A 464 1.69 15.95 -29.75
N TYR A 465 0.61 15.30 -29.28
CA TYR A 465 0.57 13.97 -28.64
C TYR A 465 1.75 13.64 -27.72
N VAL A 466 1.92 14.45 -26.67
CA VAL A 466 2.86 14.21 -25.57
C VAL A 466 2.13 14.14 -24.23
N SER A 467 2.70 13.37 -23.29
CA SER A 467 2.19 13.26 -21.92
C SER A 467 3.29 13.19 -20.87
N LEU A 468 3.02 13.79 -19.72
CA LEU A 468 3.70 13.56 -18.45
C LEU A 468 2.86 12.57 -17.65
N ILE A 469 3.33 11.34 -17.54
CA ILE A 469 2.65 10.23 -16.86
C ILE A 469 3.70 9.22 -16.40
N ASP A 470 3.57 8.69 -15.18
CA ASP A 470 4.44 7.63 -14.67
C ASP A 470 4.18 6.34 -15.45
N MET A 471 5.17 5.88 -16.22
CA MET A 471 5.07 4.68 -17.05
C MET A 471 5.78 3.48 -16.45
N ASN A 472 6.72 3.70 -15.53
CA ASN A 472 7.57 2.65 -14.96
C ASN A 472 7.25 2.32 -13.48
N GLY A 473 6.33 3.07 -12.87
CA GLY A 473 5.87 2.89 -11.49
C GLY A 473 6.86 3.37 -10.43
N ASP A 474 7.82 4.23 -10.79
CA ASP A 474 8.75 4.83 -9.83
C ASP A 474 8.15 6.03 -9.09
N GLY A 475 6.93 6.45 -9.45
CA GLY A 475 6.23 7.57 -8.84
C GLY A 475 6.74 8.93 -9.30
N LEU A 476 7.44 9.01 -10.45
CA LEU A 476 7.80 10.23 -11.16
C LEU A 476 7.10 10.27 -12.52
N PRO A 477 6.63 11.43 -12.99
CA PRO A 477 6.00 11.52 -14.30
C PRO A 477 7.05 11.44 -15.43
N ASP A 478 6.95 10.41 -16.26
CA ASP A 478 7.78 10.24 -17.46
C ASP A 478 7.25 11.06 -18.63
N HIS A 479 8.13 11.44 -19.56
CA HIS A 479 7.72 12.17 -20.76
C HIS A 479 7.55 11.23 -21.95
N VAL A 480 6.31 11.08 -22.40
CA VAL A 480 5.89 10.10 -23.40
C VAL A 480 5.50 10.79 -24.70
N TYR A 481 5.87 10.19 -25.83
CA TYR A 481 5.65 10.72 -27.18
C TYR A 481 5.05 9.67 -28.11
N ASP A 482 4.25 10.12 -29.07
CA ASP A 482 3.78 9.31 -30.21
C ASP A 482 4.83 9.16 -31.34
N LEU A 483 5.82 10.06 -31.37
CA LEU A 483 6.89 10.13 -32.35
C LEU A 483 8.20 10.44 -31.61
N HIS A 484 9.30 9.87 -32.05
CA HIS A 484 10.62 10.18 -31.49
C HIS A 484 10.86 11.69 -31.57
N PRO A 485 11.19 12.37 -30.47
CA PRO A 485 11.14 13.83 -30.40
C PRO A 485 12.14 14.54 -31.34
N GLN A 486 13.28 13.90 -31.67
CA GLN A 486 14.27 14.44 -32.62
C GLN A 486 14.14 13.89 -34.06
N THR A 487 13.95 12.58 -34.24
CA THR A 487 13.98 11.94 -35.56
C THR A 487 12.60 11.83 -36.23
N GLY A 488 11.51 11.98 -35.47
CA GLY A 488 10.15 11.76 -35.96
C GLY A 488 9.80 10.30 -36.24
N ALA A 489 10.62 9.35 -35.79
CA ALA A 489 10.34 7.92 -35.94
C ALA A 489 9.06 7.52 -35.18
N LYS A 490 8.16 6.78 -35.84
CA LYS A 490 6.88 6.35 -35.26
C LYS A 490 7.05 5.32 -34.14
N GLY A 491 6.17 5.40 -33.15
CA GLY A 491 6.11 4.48 -32.01
C GLY A 491 5.85 5.25 -30.71
N MET A 492 5.44 4.54 -29.65
CA MET A 492 5.39 5.16 -28.33
C MET A 492 6.81 5.22 -27.78
N TRP A 493 7.32 6.42 -27.56
CA TRP A 493 8.63 6.66 -26.98
C TRP A 493 8.48 7.18 -25.56
N VAL A 494 9.28 6.67 -24.63
CA VAL A 494 9.27 7.08 -23.22
C VAL A 494 10.65 7.57 -22.84
N ALA A 495 10.73 8.81 -22.38
CA ALA A 495 11.90 9.36 -21.71
C ALA A 495 11.66 9.27 -20.20
N ILE A 496 12.43 8.43 -19.52
CA ILE A 496 12.27 8.17 -18.09
C ILE A 496 12.77 9.37 -17.28
N ASN A 497 11.94 9.85 -16.35
CA ASN A 497 12.30 10.91 -15.42
C ASN A 497 13.30 10.38 -14.38
N THR A 498 14.33 11.16 -14.05
CA THR A 498 15.36 10.80 -13.06
C THR A 498 15.26 11.59 -11.75
N GLY A 499 14.26 12.47 -11.63
CA GLY A 499 14.11 13.43 -10.53
C GLY A 499 14.91 14.72 -10.70
N GLU A 500 15.76 14.80 -11.74
CA GLU A 500 16.57 15.98 -12.08
C GLU A 500 16.60 16.27 -13.59
N GLY A 501 15.85 15.49 -14.38
CA GLY A 501 15.90 15.50 -15.83
C GLY A 501 15.30 14.24 -16.43
N PHE A 502 15.62 13.98 -17.70
CA PHE A 502 15.12 12.82 -18.42
C PHE A 502 16.24 12.05 -19.13
N ASN A 503 16.11 10.72 -19.12
CA ASN A 503 16.91 9.85 -19.97
C ASN A 503 16.58 10.02 -21.45
N SER A 504 17.43 9.48 -22.32
CA SER A 504 17.14 9.42 -23.75
C SER A 504 15.87 8.59 -24.02
N PRO A 505 14.97 9.04 -24.91
CA PRO A 505 13.73 8.32 -25.18
C PRO A 505 13.98 6.92 -25.73
N THR A 506 13.28 5.93 -25.19
CA THR A 506 13.30 4.54 -25.68
C THR A 506 11.94 4.17 -26.26
N ARG A 507 11.90 3.35 -27.31
CA ARG A 507 10.64 2.96 -27.95
C ARG A 507 10.03 1.77 -27.23
N TRP A 508 8.88 1.98 -26.61
CA TRP A 508 8.14 0.97 -25.84
C TRP A 508 7.09 0.26 -26.67
N LEU A 509 6.61 0.88 -27.76
CA LEU A 509 5.56 0.33 -28.59
C LEU A 509 5.75 0.70 -30.06
N TYR A 510 5.46 -0.24 -30.97
CA TYR A 510 5.39 0.03 -32.40
C TYR A 510 4.39 -0.89 -33.10
N TYR A 511 3.41 -0.27 -33.77
CA TYR A 511 2.36 -0.95 -34.55
C TYR A 511 2.20 -0.33 -35.94
N GLY A 512 3.25 -0.44 -36.74
CA GLY A 512 3.23 -0.04 -38.14
C GLY A 512 3.14 1.47 -38.36
N SER A 513 2.52 1.88 -39.47
CA SER A 513 2.56 3.25 -39.96
C SER A 513 1.45 4.15 -39.43
N ASN A 514 0.39 3.60 -38.82
CA ASN A 514 -0.69 4.40 -38.23
C ASN A 514 -0.27 4.90 -36.84
N ASN A 515 0.03 6.18 -36.75
CA ASN A 515 0.53 6.83 -35.54
C ASN A 515 -0.55 6.97 -34.45
N ALA A 516 -1.83 6.81 -34.78
CA ALA A 516 -2.91 6.84 -33.79
C ALA A 516 -2.75 5.75 -32.72
N TRP A 517 -2.10 4.63 -33.06
CA TRP A 517 -1.83 3.51 -32.15
C TRP A 517 -0.71 3.78 -31.12
N HIS A 518 -0.05 4.94 -31.18
CA HIS A 518 1.10 5.26 -30.32
C HIS A 518 0.84 6.45 -29.40
N ARG A 519 -0.37 7.04 -29.47
CA ARG A 519 -0.68 8.30 -28.79
C ARG A 519 -0.75 8.09 -27.28
N PRO A 520 0.04 8.82 -26.48
CA PRO A 520 0.03 8.64 -25.03
C PRO A 520 -1.06 9.50 -24.40
N ARG A 521 -2.34 9.15 -24.57
CA ARG A 521 -3.46 9.95 -24.04
C ARG A 521 -4.64 9.08 -23.69
N ASN A 522 -5.53 9.63 -22.87
CA ASN A 522 -6.88 9.09 -22.70
C ASN A 522 -7.80 9.63 -23.79
N GLY A 523 -8.58 8.74 -24.41
CA GLY A 523 -9.43 9.07 -25.55
C GLY A 523 -10.36 10.26 -25.29
N GLY A 524 -10.43 11.21 -26.23
CA GLY A 524 -11.21 12.45 -26.12
C GLY A 524 -12.12 12.76 -27.33
N GLY A 525 -12.35 11.78 -28.21
CA GLY A 525 -13.29 11.86 -29.34
C GLY A 525 -12.68 11.90 -30.76
N GLY A 526 -13.51 11.54 -31.76
CA GLY A 526 -13.33 11.78 -33.21
C GLY A 526 -12.36 10.90 -34.01
N SER A 527 -11.23 10.47 -33.43
CA SER A 527 -10.24 9.62 -34.13
C SER A 527 -9.21 8.95 -33.21
N ASP A 528 -9.47 8.92 -31.91
CA ASP A 528 -8.54 8.39 -30.90
C ASP A 528 -9.07 7.05 -30.39
N TYR A 529 -8.35 6.00 -30.76
CA TYR A 529 -8.69 4.60 -30.52
C TYR A 529 -7.96 4.02 -29.31
N VAL A 530 -7.32 4.88 -28.51
CA VAL A 530 -6.43 4.45 -27.43
C VAL A 530 -6.62 5.22 -26.12
N SER A 531 -6.33 4.54 -25.01
CA SER A 531 -6.27 5.09 -23.66
C SER A 531 -5.08 4.51 -22.89
N LEU A 532 -4.52 5.29 -21.96
CA LEU A 532 -3.51 4.86 -20.99
C LEU A 532 -4.13 4.86 -19.60
N ILE A 533 -4.57 3.68 -19.17
CA ILE A 533 -5.30 3.48 -17.91
C ILE A 533 -4.82 2.17 -17.30
N ASP A 534 -4.55 2.16 -16.00
CA ASP A 534 -4.27 0.92 -15.27
C ASP A 534 -5.52 0.03 -15.24
N MET A 535 -5.49 -1.08 -16.00
CA MET A 535 -6.62 -2.00 -16.13
C MET A 535 -6.53 -3.19 -15.19
N ASN A 536 -5.36 -3.45 -14.61
CA ASN A 536 -5.10 -4.64 -13.80
C ASN A 536 -4.87 -4.30 -12.31
N GLY A 537 -4.66 -3.03 -11.96
CA GLY A 537 -4.43 -2.55 -10.61
C GLY A 537 -2.99 -2.71 -10.12
N ASP A 538 -2.00 -2.78 -11.01
CA ASP A 538 -0.56 -2.86 -10.67
C ASP A 538 0.11 -1.49 -10.51
N GLY A 539 -0.63 -0.41 -10.70
CA GLY A 539 -0.14 0.96 -10.60
C GLY A 539 0.52 1.48 -11.87
N LEU A 540 0.55 0.71 -12.96
CA LEU A 540 1.09 1.12 -14.25
C LEU A 540 -0.04 1.37 -15.26
N PRO A 541 0.04 2.44 -16.08
CA PRO A 541 -0.96 2.68 -17.11
C PRO A 541 -0.83 1.65 -18.25
N ASP A 542 -1.87 0.84 -18.45
CA ASP A 542 -1.98 -0.09 -19.59
C ASP A 542 -2.46 0.63 -20.84
N HIS A 543 -2.06 0.12 -22.01
CA HIS A 543 -2.45 0.71 -23.29
C HIS A 543 -3.62 -0.06 -23.91
N ILE A 544 -4.75 0.64 -24.07
CA ILE A 544 -6.04 0.05 -24.46
C ILE A 544 -6.36 0.43 -25.90
N TYR A 545 -7.00 -0.47 -26.65
CA TYR A 545 -7.41 -0.29 -28.03
C TYR A 545 -8.85 -0.77 -28.25
N ASP A 546 -9.56 -0.18 -29.21
CA ASP A 546 -10.89 -0.66 -29.66
C ASP A 546 -10.84 -1.63 -30.87
N LEU A 547 -9.65 -1.77 -31.46
CA LEU A 547 -9.31 -2.69 -32.54
C LEU A 547 -7.91 -3.25 -32.25
N HIS A 548 -7.70 -4.53 -32.56
CA HIS A 548 -6.37 -5.11 -32.45
C HIS A 548 -5.41 -4.42 -33.44
N PRO A 549 -4.28 -3.84 -32.99
CA PRO A 549 -3.48 -2.95 -33.82
C PRO A 549 -2.79 -3.63 -35.01
N GLN A 550 -2.51 -4.94 -34.94
CA GLN A 550 -1.99 -5.71 -36.08
C GLN A 550 -3.06 -6.41 -36.95
N THR A 551 -4.14 -6.93 -36.36
CA THR A 551 -5.12 -7.77 -37.10
C THR A 551 -6.38 -7.02 -37.50
N GLY A 552 -6.65 -5.85 -36.91
CA GLY A 552 -7.88 -5.09 -37.10
C GLY A 552 -9.12 -5.76 -36.48
N ALA A 553 -8.94 -6.80 -35.66
CA ALA A 553 -10.04 -7.48 -34.99
C ALA A 553 -10.74 -6.54 -34.00
N LYS A 554 -12.05 -6.38 -34.14
CA LYS A 554 -12.89 -5.54 -33.28
C LYS A 554 -12.95 -6.10 -31.86
N GLY A 555 -12.79 -5.23 -30.86
CA GLY A 555 -12.88 -5.57 -29.46
C GLY A 555 -12.07 -4.61 -28.59
N MET A 556 -12.30 -4.63 -27.28
CA MET A 556 -11.37 -3.97 -26.37
C MET A 556 -10.15 -4.88 -26.23
N TRP A 557 -8.98 -4.35 -26.57
CA TRP A 557 -7.70 -5.04 -26.42
C TRP A 557 -6.86 -4.26 -25.43
N VAL A 558 -6.13 -4.97 -24.58
CA VAL A 558 -5.26 -4.37 -23.56
C VAL A 558 -3.85 -4.90 -23.75
N ALA A 559 -2.90 -4.00 -23.93
CA ALA A 559 -1.48 -4.30 -23.84
C ALA A 559 -1.03 -3.93 -22.44
N ILE A 560 -0.66 -4.94 -21.65
CA ILE A 560 -0.27 -4.77 -20.25
C ILE A 560 1.10 -4.12 -20.17
N ASN A 561 1.22 -3.05 -19.39
CA ASN A 561 2.49 -2.39 -19.10
C ASN A 561 3.34 -3.27 -18.19
N THR A 562 4.64 -3.34 -18.47
CA THR A 562 5.61 -4.17 -17.74
C THR A 562 6.61 -3.34 -16.94
N GLY A 563 6.52 -2.02 -17.02
CA GLY A 563 7.49 -1.06 -16.47
C GLY A 563 8.66 -0.75 -17.39
N GLU A 564 8.81 -1.48 -18.51
CA GLU A 564 9.84 -1.26 -19.53
C GLU A 564 9.29 -1.30 -20.98
N GLY A 565 7.97 -1.38 -21.11
CA GLY A 565 7.28 -1.59 -22.38
C GLY A 565 5.95 -2.31 -22.18
N PHE A 566 5.38 -2.79 -23.29
CA PHE A 566 4.07 -3.43 -23.30
C PHE A 566 4.12 -4.86 -23.84
N ASN A 567 3.29 -5.73 -23.24
CA ASN A 567 3.01 -7.05 -23.81
C ASN A 567 2.17 -6.96 -25.09
N SER A 568 2.06 -8.09 -25.79
CA SER A 568 1.13 -8.19 -26.93
C SER A 568 -0.32 -7.95 -26.47
N PRO A 569 -1.15 -7.21 -27.24
CA PRO A 569 -2.52 -6.94 -26.84
C PRO A 569 -3.33 -8.23 -26.70
N THR A 570 -3.99 -8.41 -25.55
CA THR A 570 -4.93 -9.51 -25.30
C THR A 570 -6.34 -8.94 -25.10
N ARG A 571 -7.35 -9.77 -25.36
CA ARG A 571 -8.75 -9.41 -25.20
C ARG A 571 -9.18 -9.50 -23.74
#